data_AF-A0AB73BU13-F1
#
_entry.id   AF-A0AB73BU13-F1
#
_cell.length_a   1.000
_cell.length_b   1.000
_cell.length_c   1.000
_cell.angle_alpha   90.00
_cell.angle_beta   90.00
_cell.angle_gamma   90.00
#
_symmetry.space_group_name_H-M   'P 1'
#
loop_
_entity.id
_entity.type
_entity.pdbx_description
1 polymer ?
#
loop_
_entity_poly.entity_id
_entity_poly.type
_entity_poly.pdbx_seq_one_letter_code
_entity_poly.pdbx_strand_id
1 'polypeptide(L)' 'MRILVKNKKWETSFQTVTLICDVKAKNGIFHIQFPYNGKYVQIKSNNLDLTFHHLEKVFNRFGTIPENHQFLAS' A
#
# COMPACT_ATOMS: atom_id res chain seq x y z
N MET A 1 10.10 -3.43 -6.63
CA MET A 1 8.64 -3.60 -6.52
C MET A 1 8.06 -3.96 -7.89
N ARG A 2 7.01 -4.76 -7.93
CA ARG A 2 6.20 -5.03 -9.13
C ARG A 2 4.73 -4.78 -8.82
N ILE A 3 4.01 -4.14 -9.74
CA ILE A 3 2.57 -3.90 -9.62
C ILE A 3 1.88 -4.54 -10.83
N LEU A 4 0.84 -5.32 -10.57
CA LEU A 4 -0.02 -5.93 -11.58
C LEU A 4 -1.46 -5.53 -11.29
N VAL A 5 -2.17 -5.04 -12.31
CA VAL A 5 -3.58 -4.67 -12.18
C VAL A 5 -4.43 -5.68 -12.94
N LYS A 6 -5.29 -6.42 -12.22
CA LYS A 6 -6.19 -7.41 -12.81
C LYS A 6 -7.55 -7.36 -12.11
N ASN A 7 -8.63 -7.35 -12.88
CA ASN A 7 -10.00 -7.33 -12.34
C ASN A 7 -10.24 -6.22 -11.29
N LYS A 8 -9.69 -5.02 -11.52
CA LYS A 8 -9.73 -3.86 -10.61
C LYS A 8 -9.02 -4.05 -9.27
N LYS A 9 -8.29 -5.15 -9.08
CA LYS A 9 -7.39 -5.36 -7.94
C LYS A 9 -5.95 -5.10 -8.34
N TRP A 10 -5.19 -4.55 -7.41
CA TRP A 10 -3.78 -4.23 -7.56
C TRP A 10 -2.99 -5.23 -6.75
N GLU A 11 -2.33 -6.16 -7.44
CA GLU A 11 -1.37 -7.06 -6.83
C GLU A 11 -0.02 -6.35 -6.80
N THR A 12 0.42 -5.96 -5.61
CA THR A 12 1.67 -5.24 -5.39
C THR A 12 2.64 -6.15 -4.67
N SER A 13 3.68 -6.59 -5.39
CA SER A 13 4.75 -7.42 -4.85
C SER A 13 5.95 -6.56 -4.45
N PHE A 14 6.30 -6.64 -3.18
CA PHE A 14 7.58 -6.21 -2.62
C PHE A 14 8.53 -7.41 -2.52
N GLN A 15 9.73 -7.22 -1.95
CA GLN A 15 10.72 -8.30 -1.89
C GLN A 15 10.26 -9.49 -1.03
N THR A 16 9.54 -9.22 0.06
CA THR A 16 9.18 -10.21 1.09
C THR A 16 7.68 -10.48 1.18
N VAL A 17 6.84 -9.63 0.60
CA VAL A 17 5.38 -9.72 0.72
C VAL A 17 4.69 -9.30 -0.58
N THR A 18 3.57 -9.93 -0.89
CA THR A 18 2.66 -9.48 -1.94
C THR A 18 1.35 -9.04 -1.30
N LEU A 19 0.92 -7.82 -1.57
CA LEU A 19 -0.34 -7.26 -1.11
C LEU A 19 -1.36 -7.27 -2.24
N ILE A 20 -2.61 -7.60 -1.89
CA ILE A 20 -3.75 -7.38 -2.77
C ILE A 20 -4.46 -6.11 -2.30
N CYS A 21 -4.19 -5.03 -3.03
CA CYS A 21 -4.71 -3.71 -2.75
C CYS A 21 -5.98 -3.45 -3.56
N ASP A 22 -6.98 -2.85 -2.91
CA ASP A 22 -8.01 -2.09 -3.63
C ASP A 22 -7.59 -0.62 -3.64
N VAL A 23 -7.54 -0.03 -4.82
CA VAL A 23 -7.18 1.38 -5.02
C VAL A 23 -8.36 2.10 -5.66
N LYS A 24 -8.84 3.15 -5.01
CA LYS A 24 -9.92 4.01 -5.52
C LYS A 24 -9.48 5.46 -5.50
N ALA A 25 -9.71 6.20 -6.58
CA ALA A 25 -9.49 7.64 -6.60
C ALA A 25 -10.82 8.38 -6.36
N LYS A 26 -10.84 9.34 -5.44
CA LYS A 26 -11.97 10.24 -5.21
C LYS A 26 -11.44 11.65 -4.96
N ASN A 27 -11.88 12.62 -5.75
CA ASN A 27 -11.50 14.04 -5.63
C ASN A 27 -9.97 14.26 -5.59
N GLY A 28 -9.21 13.53 -6.43
CA GLY A 28 -7.74 13.62 -6.47
C GLY A 28 -7.03 12.92 -5.32
N ILE A 29 -7.74 12.26 -4.40
CA ILE A 29 -7.17 11.47 -3.32
C ILE A 29 -7.35 9.98 -3.64
N PHE A 30 -6.24 9.25 -3.61
CA PHE A 30 -6.20 7.80 -3.65
C PHE A 30 -6.48 7.23 -2.27
N HIS A 31 -7.49 6.38 -2.21
CA HIS A 31 -7.82 5.52 -1.08
C HIS A 31 -7.31 4.12 -1.40
N ILE A 32 -6.27 3.70 -0.69
CA ILE A 32 -5.62 2.40 -0.85
C ILE A 32 -5.97 1.57 0.39
N GLN A 33 -6.41 0.34 0.18
CA GLN A 33 -6.78 -0.55 1.27
C GLN A 33 -6.30 -1.98 0.99
N PHE A 34 -5.84 -2.67 2.02
CA PHE A 34 -5.39 -4.07 1.92
C PHE A 34 -5.42 -4.77 3.28
N PRO A 35 -5.67 -6.09 3.32
CA PRO A 35 -5.49 -6.88 4.53
C PRO A 35 -4.00 -7.09 4.82
N TYR A 36 -3.60 -6.95 6.09
CA TYR A 36 -2.25 -7.23 6.55
C TYR A 36 -2.26 -7.64 8.03
N ASN A 37 -1.61 -8.76 8.38
CA ASN A 37 -1.53 -9.32 9.75
C ASN A 37 -2.86 -9.35 10.51
N GLY A 38 -3.94 -9.80 9.85
CA GLY A 38 -5.28 -9.90 10.45
C GLY A 38 -6.00 -8.56 10.64
N LYS A 39 -5.38 -7.43 10.27
CA LYS A 39 -5.98 -6.09 10.28
C LYS A 39 -6.22 -5.62 8.84
N TYR A 40 -7.11 -4.64 8.67
CA TYR A 40 -7.35 -4.01 7.38
C TYR A 40 -6.69 -2.63 7.38
N VAL A 41 -5.62 -2.48 6.59
CA VAL A 41 -4.86 -1.24 6.50
C VAL A 41 -5.53 -0.31 5.49
N GLN A 42 -5.65 0.97 5.84
CA GLN A 42 -6.19 2.00 4.98
C GLN A 42 -5.20 3.16 4.89
N ILE A 43 -4.92 3.61 3.66
CA ILE A 43 -4.02 4.71 3.37
C ILE A 43 -4.76 5.69 2.46
N LYS A 44 -4.66 6.98 2.80
CA LYS A 44 -5.10 8.07 1.94
C LYS A 44 -3.87 8.80 1.44
N SER A 45 -3.80 9.06 0.14
CA SER A 45 -2.66 9.73 -0.46
C SER A 45 -3.06 10.51 -1.70
N ASN A 46 -2.41 11.63 -1.94
CA ASN A 46 -2.48 12.38 -3.19
C ASN A 46 -1.48 11.87 -4.25
N ASN A 47 -0.53 11.01 -3.86
CA ASN A 47 0.54 10.52 -4.73
C ASN A 47 0.74 9.00 -4.56
N LEU A 48 0.23 8.25 -5.53
CA LEU A 48 0.25 6.80 -5.53
C LEU A 48 1.68 6.23 -5.57
N ASP A 49 2.54 6.78 -6.42
CA ASP A 49 3.90 6.30 -6.63
C ASP A 49 4.77 6.46 -5.38
N LEU A 50 4.71 7.64 -4.74
CA LEU A 50 5.41 7.89 -3.47
C LEU A 50 4.92 6.96 -2.37
N THR A 51 3.62 6.69 -2.33
CA THR A 51 3.02 5.80 -1.33
C THR A 51 3.53 4.38 -1.48
N PHE A 52 3.52 3.84 -2.70
CA PHE A 52 4.00 2.48 -2.96
C PHE A 52 5.50 2.34 -2.77
N HIS A 53 6.30 3.37 -3.11
CA HIS A 53 7.73 3.37 -2.81
C HIS A 53 8.01 3.43 -1.30
N HIS A 54 7.19 4.16 -0.54
CA HIS A 54 7.30 4.16 0.92
C HIS A 54 6.94 2.78 1.52
N LEU A 55 5.86 2.15 1.05
CA LEU A 55 5.50 0.79 1.44
C LEU A 55 6.62 -0.20 1.12
N GLU A 56 7.24 -0.09 -0.06
CA GLU A 56 8.39 -0.91 -0.44
C GLU A 56 9.53 -0.78 0.58
N LYS A 57 9.87 0.45 0.99
CA LYS A 57 10.89 0.68 2.03
C LYS A 57 10.50 0.05 3.36
N VAL A 58 9.25 0.18 3.80
CA VAL A 58 8.78 -0.40 5.07
C VAL A 58 8.89 -1.91 5.03
N PHE A 59 8.36 -2.55 4.00
CA PHE A 59 8.36 -4.02 3.88
C PHE A 59 9.74 -4.61 3.62
N ASN A 60 10.58 -3.94 2.84
CA ASN A 60 11.94 -4.41 2.60
C ASN A 60 12.86 -4.19 3.82
N ARG A 61 12.63 -3.14 4.63
CA ARG A 61 13.45 -2.85 5.81
C ARG A 61 13.07 -3.67 7.04
N PHE A 62 11.78 -3.85 7.29
CA PHE A 62 11.29 -4.45 8.54
C PHE A 62 10.63 -5.81 8.35
N GLY A 63 10.37 -6.24 7.11
CA GLY A 63 9.53 -7.41 6.81
C GLY A 63 8.06 -7.23 7.20
N THR A 64 7.73 -6.20 8.00
CA THR A 64 6.42 -5.93 8.57
C THR A 64 6.10 -4.44 8.70
N ILE A 65 4.82 -4.07 8.67
CA ILE A 65 4.38 -2.70 9.02
C ILE A 65 4.39 -2.57 10.55
N PRO A 66 5.12 -1.60 11.14
CA PRO A 66 5.08 -1.34 12.59
C PRO A 66 3.67 -0.93 13.03
N GLU A 67 3.20 -1.45 14.17
CA GLU A 67 1.82 -1.22 14.65
C GLU A 67 1.43 0.26 14.85
N ASN A 68 2.43 1.14 14.98
CA ASN A 68 2.24 2.55 15.32
C ASN A 68 2.44 3.49 14.11
N HIS A 69 2.63 2.94 12.90
CA HIS A 69 2.97 3.77 11.74
C HIS A 69 1.71 4.33 11.08
N GLN A 70 1.46 5.62 11.26
CA GLN A 70 0.47 6.35 10.47
C GLN A 70 1.10 6.79 9.15
N PHE A 71 0.52 6.35 8.03
CA PHE A 71 0.92 6.81 6.70
C PHE A 71 0.41 8.24 6.47
N LEU A 72 1.17 9.24 6.91
CA LEU A 72 0.97 10.63 6.52
C LEU A 72 1.87 10.90 5.31
N ALA A 73 1.31 10.75 4.10
CA ALA A 73 1.93 11.29 2.91
C ALA A 73 1.39 12.71 2.71
N SER A 74 2.24 13.71 2.98
CA SER A 74 2.03 15.12 2.64
C SER A 74 2.34 15.35 1.16
#